data_AF-A0A3D2B2J5-F1
#
_entry.id   AF-A0A3D2B2J5-F1
#
_cell.length_a   1.000
_cell.length_b   1.000
_cell.length_c   1.000
_cell.angle_alpha   90.00
_cell.angle_beta   90.00
_cell.angle_gamma   90.00
#
_symmetry.space_group_name_H-M   'P 1'
#
loop_
_entity.id
_entity.type
_entity.pdbx_description
1 polymer ?
#
loop_
_entity_poly.entity_id
_entity_poly.type
_entity_poly.pdbx_seq_one_letter_code
_entity_poly.pdbx_strand_id
1 'polypeptide(L)'
;MSQRGLEALLRPKSIAVIGASMKPERAGYLMMRNLLAGGFNGPILPVTPAYKAVLGVLAWPDVESLPFIPDLAVLCTHARRNIALLDALGKKGCKTCIILSSPPEQQAELLACATRYQMRLLGPNSLGLLAPWQGLNASFSPVPIRKGKLAFISQSAAVSNTILDWAQQREMGFSYFIALGDGLDIDVDELLDFLARDSKTSAILLYLEHLSDARRFVSAARSASRNKPILVIKSGRSPAAQRLLHSHSGMDPAWDAAIQRAGLLRVQDTHELFSAVETLSHMRPLRGERLMIISNGAAPAALALDQLWLRNGKLATL
;
A
#
# COMPACT_ATOMS: atom_id res chain seq x y z
N MET A 1 15.62 -3.83 -12.95
CA MET A 1 15.92 -3.44 -11.56
C MET A 1 15.61 -4.61 -10.63
N SER A 2 16.32 -4.76 -9.50
CA SER A 2 16.40 -6.05 -8.83
C SER A 2 15.11 -6.42 -8.08
N GLN A 3 14.43 -7.48 -8.54
CA GLN A 3 13.29 -8.11 -7.84
C GLN A 3 13.60 -8.44 -6.37
N ARG A 4 14.88 -8.64 -6.04
CA ARG A 4 15.35 -8.96 -4.68
C ARG A 4 15.06 -7.86 -3.65
N GLY A 5 15.13 -6.58 -4.04
CA GLY A 5 14.85 -5.46 -3.12
C GLY A 5 13.36 -5.37 -2.76
N LEU A 6 12.49 -5.59 -3.75
CA LEU A 6 11.05 -5.64 -3.53
C LEU A 6 10.64 -6.87 -2.70
N GLU A 7 11.29 -8.01 -2.93
CA GLU A 7 11.08 -9.21 -2.12
C GLU A 7 11.47 -8.99 -0.65
N ALA A 8 12.59 -8.30 -0.38
CA ALA A 8 12.98 -7.92 0.96
C ALA A 8 11.99 -6.96 1.64
N LEU A 9 11.27 -6.12 0.87
CA LEU A 9 10.16 -5.31 1.41
C LEU A 9 8.95 -6.18 1.78
N LEU A 10 8.51 -7.01 0.84
CA LEU A 10 7.21 -7.67 0.90
C LEU A 10 7.24 -9.00 1.64
N ARG A 11 8.41 -9.63 1.76
CA ARG A 11 8.65 -10.91 2.46
C ARG A 11 9.98 -10.90 3.24
N PRO A 12 10.18 -9.95 4.18
CA PRO A 12 11.40 -9.88 4.98
C PRO A 12 11.54 -11.11 5.87
N LYS A 13 12.77 -11.62 6.03
CA LYS A 13 13.09 -12.64 7.05
C LYS A 13 13.60 -12.00 8.33
N SER A 14 14.04 -10.75 8.29
CA SER A 14 14.51 -9.99 9.45
C SER A 14 14.20 -8.50 9.32
N ILE A 15 13.90 -7.85 10.45
CA ILE A 15 13.47 -6.45 10.48
C ILE A 15 14.24 -5.68 11.54
N ALA A 16 14.91 -4.60 11.16
CA ALA A 16 15.50 -3.64 12.09
C ALA A 16 14.59 -2.43 12.30
N VAL A 17 14.30 -2.10 13.57
CA VAL A 17 13.49 -0.94 13.94
C VAL A 17 14.40 0.14 14.51
N ILE A 18 14.72 1.14 13.69
CA ILE A 18 15.63 2.22 14.06
C ILE A 18 14.86 3.32 14.80
N GLY A 19 15.29 3.65 16.01
CA GLY A 19 14.55 4.54 16.89
C GLY A 19 13.51 3.81 17.75
N ALA A 20 13.69 2.52 17.99
CA ALA A 20 12.87 1.75 18.91
C ALA A 20 12.84 2.41 20.31
N SER A 21 11.68 2.37 20.97
CA SER A 21 11.49 3.03 22.25
C SER A 21 10.47 2.29 23.12
N MET A 22 10.59 2.46 24.44
CA MET A 22 9.58 2.01 25.40
C MET A 22 8.49 3.04 25.68
N LYS A 23 8.59 4.26 25.13
CA LYS A 23 7.61 5.33 25.36
C LYS A 23 6.40 5.16 24.43
N PRO A 24 5.17 4.98 24.95
CA PRO A 24 3.99 4.69 24.14
C PRO A 24 3.71 5.70 23.01
N GLU A 25 3.91 6.99 23.29
CA GLU A 25 3.74 8.10 22.34
C GLU A 25 4.78 8.16 21.21
N ARG A 26 5.82 7.31 21.22
CA ARG A 26 6.84 7.32 20.15
C ARG A 26 6.52 6.31 19.05
N ALA A 27 6.73 6.75 17.82
CA ALA A 27 6.72 5.92 16.61
C ALA A 27 7.40 4.55 16.78
N GLY A 28 8.62 4.53 17.32
CA GLY A 28 9.36 3.28 17.51
C GLY A 28 8.70 2.29 18.48
N TYR A 29 7.94 2.77 19.47
CA TYR A 29 7.16 1.88 20.35
C TYR A 29 6.00 1.24 19.59
N LEU A 30 5.23 2.04 18.85
CA LEU A 30 4.11 1.56 18.05
C LEU A 30 4.56 0.53 17.01
N MET A 31 5.67 0.79 16.31
CA MET A 31 6.23 -0.14 15.34
C MET A 31 6.63 -1.47 15.98
N MET A 32 7.36 -1.43 17.10
CA MET A 32 7.74 -2.63 17.85
C MET A 32 6.52 -3.42 18.32
N ARG A 33 5.54 -2.74 18.92
CA ARG A 33 4.29 -3.36 19.38
C ARG A 33 3.55 -4.03 18.22
N ASN A 34 3.42 -3.34 17.09
CA ASN A 34 2.67 -3.82 15.93
C ASN A 34 3.35 -5.03 15.27
N LEU A 35 4.68 -5.02 15.14
CA LEU A 35 5.43 -6.17 14.62
C LEU A 35 5.32 -7.41 15.52
N LEU A 36 5.43 -7.22 16.83
CA LEU A 36 5.29 -8.31 17.80
C LEU A 36 3.85 -8.86 17.83
N ALA A 37 2.85 -7.98 17.87
CA ALA A 37 1.44 -8.37 17.85
C ALA A 37 1.01 -9.02 16.53
N GLY A 38 1.69 -8.68 15.42
CA GLY A 38 1.47 -9.30 14.12
C GLY A 38 1.87 -10.78 14.06
N GLY A 39 2.74 -11.24 14.97
CA GLY A 39 3.26 -12.60 14.97
C GLY A 39 4.33 -12.83 13.88
N PHE A 40 5.18 -11.83 13.64
CA PHE A 40 6.29 -11.97 12.72
C PHE A 40 7.26 -13.07 13.19
N ASN A 41 7.50 -14.07 12.35
CA ASN A 41 8.30 -15.24 12.71
C ASN A 41 9.82 -14.99 12.64
N GLY A 42 10.25 -13.89 12.02
CA GLY A 42 11.66 -13.54 11.90
C GLY A 42 12.18 -12.71 13.08
N PRO A 43 13.51 -12.57 13.22
CA PRO A 43 14.10 -11.69 14.22
C PRO A 43 13.73 -10.22 13.98
N ILE A 44 13.28 -9.57 15.07
CA ILE A 44 13.08 -8.13 15.16
C ILE A 44 14.28 -7.55 15.90
N LEU A 45 14.94 -6.56 15.31
CA LEU A 45 16.18 -5.96 15.80
C LEU A 45 15.92 -4.48 16.17
N PRO A 46 15.56 -4.17 17.43
CA PRO A 46 15.37 -2.80 17.89
C PRO A 46 16.73 -2.09 17.98
N VAL A 47 16.88 -0.94 17.30
CA VAL A 47 18.10 -0.14 17.35
C VAL A 47 17.83 1.16 18.09
N THR A 48 18.46 1.32 19.25
CA THR A 48 18.35 2.50 20.12
C THR A 48 19.50 2.54 21.13
N PRO A 49 20.16 3.70 21.31
CA PRO A 49 21.21 3.84 22.33
C PRO A 49 20.64 3.97 23.76
N ALA A 50 19.32 4.19 23.90
CA ALA A 50 18.70 4.53 25.17
C ALA A 50 18.29 3.32 26.02
N TYR A 51 18.16 2.14 25.42
CA TYR A 51 17.60 0.97 26.09
C TYR A 51 18.41 -0.28 25.73
N LYS A 52 18.63 -1.17 26.72
CA LYS A 52 19.22 -2.50 26.49
C LYS A 52 18.22 -3.51 25.89
N ALA A 53 16.94 -3.29 26.13
CA ALA A 53 15.85 -4.07 25.57
C ALA A 53 14.62 -3.18 25.35
N VAL A 54 13.82 -3.48 24.32
CA VAL A 54 12.55 -2.81 24.01
C VAL A 54 11.47 -3.88 23.88
N LEU A 55 10.41 -3.79 24.70
CA LEU A 55 9.32 -4.77 24.75
C LEU A 55 9.81 -6.23 24.94
N GLY A 56 10.85 -6.41 25.76
CA GLY A 56 11.44 -7.74 26.03
C GLY A 56 12.39 -8.27 24.96
N VAL A 57 12.59 -7.54 23.86
CA VAL A 57 13.56 -7.89 22.80
C VAL A 57 14.85 -7.13 23.06
N LEU A 58 16.00 -7.81 23.00
CA LEU A 58 17.32 -7.18 23.10
C LEU A 58 17.44 -6.05 22.10
N ALA A 59 18.09 -4.95 22.47
CA ALA A 59 18.26 -3.78 21.62
C ALA A 59 19.75 -3.47 21.40
N TRP A 60 20.04 -2.89 20.25
CA TRP A 60 21.41 -2.55 19.81
C TRP A 60 21.60 -1.04 19.79
N PRO A 61 22.77 -0.52 20.19
CA PRO A 61 22.98 0.93 20.29
C PRO A 61 22.95 1.64 18.93
N ASP A 62 23.42 0.96 17.89
CA ASP A 62 23.55 1.47 16.52
C ASP A 62 23.40 0.35 15.48
N VAL A 63 23.40 0.73 14.19
CA VAL A 63 23.26 -0.18 13.05
C VAL A 63 24.49 -1.07 12.87
N GLU A 64 25.67 -0.57 13.22
CA GLU A 64 26.94 -1.29 13.05
C GLU A 64 27.02 -2.49 14.00
N SER A 65 26.49 -2.32 15.21
CA SER A 65 26.41 -3.33 16.27
C SER A 65 25.42 -4.46 15.99
N LEU A 66 24.59 -4.36 14.93
CA LEU A 66 23.64 -5.42 14.58
C LEU A 66 24.37 -6.75 14.29
N PRO A 67 23.82 -7.89 14.77
CA PRO A 67 24.48 -9.20 14.69
C PRO A 67 24.53 -9.74 13.26
N PHE A 68 23.62 -9.31 12.39
CA PHE A 68 23.59 -9.63 10.98
C PHE A 68 22.88 -8.50 10.21
N ILE A 69 22.89 -8.59 8.87
CA ILE A 69 22.31 -7.59 7.98
C ILE A 69 20.78 -7.76 7.96
N PRO A 70 19.99 -6.75 8.33
CA PRO A 70 18.54 -6.84 8.24
C PRO A 70 18.08 -6.80 6.78
N ASP A 71 17.06 -7.59 6.43
CA ASP A 71 16.43 -7.53 5.10
C ASP A 71 15.67 -6.22 4.93
N LEU A 72 14.94 -5.82 5.98
CA LEU A 72 14.12 -4.62 6.04
C LEU A 72 14.52 -3.76 7.23
N ALA A 73 14.78 -2.47 7.00
CA ALA A 73 14.91 -1.48 8.04
C ALA A 73 13.71 -0.54 8.08
N VAL A 74 13.31 -0.11 9.26
CA VAL A 74 12.21 0.85 9.46
C VAL A 74 12.74 2.03 10.25
N LEU A 75 12.72 3.22 9.65
CA LEU A 75 13.17 4.46 10.30
C LEU A 75 12.02 5.10 11.07
N CYS A 76 12.06 4.99 12.40
CA CYS A 76 11.12 5.62 13.33
C CYS A 76 11.75 6.84 14.06
N THR A 77 12.81 7.43 13.50
CA THR A 77 13.52 8.58 14.07
C THR A 77 13.06 9.91 13.50
N HIS A 78 13.47 11.01 14.12
CA HIS A 78 13.26 12.35 13.57
C HIS A 78 13.98 12.50 12.22
N ALA A 79 13.33 13.17 11.26
CA ALA A 79 13.80 13.27 9.88
C ALA A 79 15.23 13.77 9.68
N ARG A 80 15.73 14.66 10.55
CA ARG A 80 17.14 15.12 10.58
C ARG A 80 18.17 13.99 10.62
N ARG A 81 17.81 12.80 11.11
CA ARG A 81 18.71 11.63 11.21
C ARG A 81 18.58 10.67 10.03
N ASN A 82 17.60 10.85 9.14
CA ASN A 82 17.27 9.87 8.10
C ASN A 82 18.47 9.60 7.19
N ILE A 83 19.14 10.62 6.67
CA ILE A 83 20.29 10.47 5.75
C ILE A 83 21.44 9.69 6.40
N ALA A 84 21.85 10.07 7.61
CA ALA A 84 22.95 9.40 8.31
C ALA A 84 22.63 7.94 8.65
N LEU A 85 21.39 7.65 9.06
CA LEU A 85 20.95 6.29 9.34
C LEU A 85 20.83 5.45 8.07
N LEU A 86 20.37 6.04 6.97
CA LEU A 86 20.30 5.38 5.68
C LEU A 86 21.70 5.03 5.15
N ASP A 87 22.67 5.93 5.31
CA ASP A 87 24.07 5.66 4.97
C ASP A 87 24.67 4.51 5.79
N ALA A 88 24.42 4.49 7.11
CA ALA A 88 24.86 3.39 7.98
C ALA A 88 24.21 2.04 7.59
N LEU A 89 22.91 2.04 7.29
CA LEU A 89 22.20 0.85 6.80
C LEU A 89 22.75 0.37 5.44
N GLY A 90 23.04 1.31 4.54
CA GLY A 90 23.64 1.03 3.24
C GLY A 90 25.02 0.40 3.35
N LYS A 91 25.88 0.93 4.22
CA LYS A 91 27.20 0.36 4.54
C LYS A 91 27.13 -1.04 5.14
N LYS A 92 26.17 -1.29 6.03
CA LYS A 92 25.92 -2.62 6.60
C LYS A 92 25.42 -3.61 5.54
N GLY A 93 24.82 -3.11 4.44
CA GLY A 93 24.35 -3.91 3.30
C GLY A 93 22.84 -4.16 3.27
N CYS A 94 22.06 -3.43 4.08
CA CYS A 94 20.60 -3.53 4.06
C CYS A 94 20.05 -3.14 2.70
N LYS A 95 19.06 -3.90 2.19
CA LYS A 95 18.55 -3.73 0.81
C LYS A 95 17.25 -2.96 0.72
N THR A 96 16.53 -2.82 1.82
CA THR A 96 15.22 -2.15 1.80
C THR A 96 14.99 -1.36 3.08
N CYS A 97 14.46 -0.14 2.94
CA CYS A 97 14.16 0.74 4.05
C CYS A 97 12.77 1.36 3.93
N ILE A 98 11.99 1.35 5.01
CA ILE A 98 10.74 2.11 5.15
C ILE A 98 11.05 3.42 5.85
N ILE A 99 10.76 4.53 5.18
CA ILE A 99 10.92 5.88 5.72
C ILE A 99 9.55 6.43 6.02
N LEU A 100 9.27 6.65 7.30
CA LEU A 100 7.92 7.00 7.74
C LEU A 100 7.64 8.50 7.64
N SER A 101 8.67 9.34 7.78
CA SER A 101 8.53 10.79 7.63
C SER A 101 9.82 11.40 7.12
N SER A 102 9.69 12.30 6.14
CA SER A 102 10.79 13.12 5.63
C SER A 102 10.25 14.44 5.07
N PRO A 103 10.93 15.57 5.30
CA PRO A 103 10.60 16.81 4.62
C PRO A 103 11.01 16.74 3.13
N PRO A 104 10.36 17.52 2.24
CA PRO A 104 10.59 17.46 0.81
C PRO A 104 12.05 17.73 0.39
N GLU A 105 12.76 18.61 1.11
CA GLU A 105 14.12 19.02 0.77
C GLU A 105 15.13 17.86 0.88
N GLN A 106 14.82 16.84 1.67
CA GLN A 106 15.67 15.66 1.85
C GLN A 106 15.45 14.57 0.79
N GLN A 107 14.39 14.64 -0.01
CA GLN A 107 14.02 13.56 -0.94
C GLN A 107 15.14 13.26 -1.95
N ALA A 108 15.78 14.30 -2.51
CA ALA A 108 16.87 14.13 -3.47
C ALA A 108 18.09 13.42 -2.85
N GLU A 109 18.46 13.79 -1.62
CA GLU A 109 19.58 13.17 -0.91
C GLU A 109 19.27 11.72 -0.50
N LEU A 110 18.03 11.45 -0.07
CA LEU A 110 17.56 10.09 0.23
C LEU A 110 17.67 9.18 -0.99
N LEU A 111 17.18 9.65 -2.14
CA LEU A 111 17.24 8.89 -3.38
C LEU A 111 18.68 8.67 -3.86
N ALA A 112 19.54 9.68 -3.74
CA ALA A 112 20.97 9.55 -4.07
C ALA A 112 21.67 8.51 -3.17
N CYS A 113 21.40 8.53 -1.87
CA CYS A 113 21.94 7.56 -0.92
C CYS A 113 21.42 6.14 -1.22
N ALA A 114 20.13 5.97 -1.44
CA ALA A 114 19.53 4.69 -1.80
C ALA A 114 20.13 4.13 -3.09
N THR A 115 20.29 4.97 -4.11
CA THR A 115 20.91 4.59 -5.39
C THR A 115 22.36 4.13 -5.20
N ARG A 116 23.15 4.86 -4.40
CA ARG A 116 24.56 4.52 -4.10
C ARG A 116 24.72 3.11 -3.52
N TYR A 117 23.82 2.70 -2.63
CA TYR A 117 23.89 1.39 -1.96
C TYR A 117 22.98 0.32 -2.60
N GLN A 118 22.32 0.64 -3.71
CA GLN A 118 21.30 -0.21 -4.35
C GLN A 118 20.21 -0.64 -3.36
N MET A 119 19.83 0.28 -2.48
CA MET A 119 18.78 0.11 -1.49
C MET A 119 17.46 0.60 -2.09
N ARG A 120 16.35 -0.06 -1.74
CA ARG A 120 15.00 0.34 -2.14
C ARG A 120 14.27 1.04 -0.99
N LEU A 121 13.46 2.06 -1.32
CA LEU A 121 12.75 2.87 -0.33
C LEU A 121 11.23 2.75 -0.49
N LEU A 122 10.55 2.47 0.61
CA LEU A 122 9.10 2.69 0.75
C LEU A 122 8.87 3.98 1.53
N GLY A 123 8.06 4.88 0.99
CA GLY A 123 7.91 6.24 1.50
C GLY A 123 8.73 7.26 0.69
N PRO A 124 9.10 8.41 1.29
CA PRO A 124 8.81 8.84 2.66
C PRO A 124 7.32 9.12 2.91
N ASN A 125 6.98 9.56 4.13
CA ASN A 125 5.61 9.95 4.52
C ASN A 125 4.58 8.82 4.35
N SER A 126 5.03 7.59 4.58
CA SER A 126 4.24 6.36 4.45
C SER A 126 3.69 5.90 5.80
N LEU A 127 2.48 5.33 5.79
CA LEU A 127 1.93 4.60 6.94
C LEU A 127 2.70 3.29 7.20
N GLY A 128 3.36 2.74 6.18
CA GLY A 128 4.11 1.49 6.20
C GLY A 128 3.42 0.36 5.42
N LEU A 129 3.73 -0.87 5.83
CA LEU A 129 3.32 -2.10 5.17
C LEU A 129 2.67 -3.07 6.16
N LEU A 130 1.54 -3.65 5.78
CA LEU A 130 0.93 -4.78 6.48
C LEU A 130 0.75 -5.96 5.52
N ALA A 131 1.16 -7.14 5.95
CA ALA A 131 0.97 -8.41 5.24
C ALA A 131 0.55 -9.49 6.24
N PRO A 132 -0.76 -9.64 6.54
CA PRO A 132 -1.25 -10.45 7.65
C PRO A 132 -1.06 -11.94 7.43
N TRP A 133 -0.97 -12.41 6.17
CA TRP A 133 -0.61 -13.80 5.87
C TRP A 133 0.79 -14.18 6.34
N GLN A 134 1.67 -13.19 6.52
CA GLN A 134 3.04 -13.36 6.97
C GLN A 134 3.26 -12.95 8.43
N GLY A 135 2.20 -12.53 9.12
CA GLY A 135 2.30 -11.93 10.45
C GLY A 135 3.06 -10.60 10.47
N LEU A 136 3.20 -9.94 9.31
CA LEU A 136 3.95 -8.70 9.19
C LEU A 136 3.01 -7.50 9.37
N ASN A 137 3.30 -6.68 10.38
CA ASN A 137 2.68 -5.36 10.54
C ASN A 137 3.77 -4.32 10.81
N ALA A 138 4.43 -3.90 9.73
CA ALA A 138 5.44 -2.84 9.71
C ALA A 138 4.79 -1.49 9.41
N SER A 139 3.78 -1.09 10.21
CA SER A 139 3.01 0.13 9.99
C SER A 139 2.69 0.88 11.28
N PHE A 140 2.25 2.13 11.14
CA PHE A 140 1.63 2.91 12.22
C PHE A 140 0.13 2.74 12.34
N SER A 141 -0.45 1.72 11.69
CA SER A 141 -1.87 1.43 11.88
C SER A 141 -2.16 1.20 13.37
N PRO A 142 -3.14 1.91 13.96
CA PRO A 142 -3.57 1.64 15.32
C PRO A 142 -4.33 0.31 15.42
N VAL A 143 -4.83 -0.21 14.29
CA VAL A 143 -5.72 -1.36 14.22
C VAL A 143 -5.02 -2.55 13.53
N PRO A 144 -5.13 -3.78 14.07
CA PRO A 144 -4.68 -4.97 13.37
C PRO A 144 -5.62 -5.33 12.21
N ILE A 145 -5.06 -5.78 11.10
CA ILE A 145 -5.85 -6.24 9.95
C ILE A 145 -6.04 -7.75 9.95
N ARG A 146 -7.21 -8.20 9.50
CA ARG A 146 -7.51 -9.63 9.34
C ARG A 146 -6.90 -10.18 8.04
N LYS A 147 -6.64 -11.48 8.00
CA LYS A 147 -6.23 -12.18 6.76
C LYS A 147 -7.40 -12.18 5.78
N GLY A 148 -7.16 -11.70 4.56
CA GLY A 148 -8.14 -11.75 3.48
C GLY A 148 -7.47 -11.77 2.11
N LYS A 149 -8.26 -11.53 1.06
CA LYS A 149 -7.82 -11.70 -0.33
C LYS A 149 -7.67 -10.38 -1.11
N LEU A 150 -7.87 -9.24 -0.46
CA LEU A 150 -7.78 -7.94 -1.10
C LEU A 150 -6.39 -7.36 -0.91
N ALA A 151 -5.76 -6.82 -1.95
CA ALA A 151 -4.57 -6.00 -1.79
C ALA A 151 -4.98 -4.53 -1.88
N PHE A 152 -4.40 -3.68 -1.05
CA PHE A 152 -4.61 -2.23 -1.09
C PHE A 152 -3.28 -1.51 -1.25
N ILE A 153 -3.20 -0.59 -2.21
CA ILE A 153 -2.06 0.30 -2.43
C ILE A 153 -2.57 1.74 -2.42
N SER A 154 -1.93 2.61 -1.65
CA SER A 154 -2.31 4.03 -1.58
C SER A 154 -1.13 4.96 -1.46
N GLN A 155 -1.16 6.06 -2.21
CA GLN A 155 -0.25 7.20 -2.06
C GLN A 155 -0.64 8.13 -0.90
N SER A 156 -1.85 8.01 -0.35
CA SER A 156 -2.31 8.84 0.78
C SER A 156 -2.38 8.05 2.08
N ALA A 157 -1.65 8.51 3.10
CA ALA A 157 -1.72 7.97 4.45
C ALA A 157 -3.09 8.22 5.11
N ALA A 158 -3.71 9.37 4.86
CA ALA A 158 -5.03 9.70 5.40
C ALA A 158 -6.11 8.76 4.87
N VAL A 159 -6.15 8.56 3.54
CA VAL A 159 -7.07 7.60 2.91
C VAL A 159 -6.78 6.19 3.41
N SER A 160 -5.51 5.83 3.57
CA SER A 160 -5.12 4.52 4.11
C SER A 160 -5.74 4.26 5.49
N ASN A 161 -5.65 5.22 6.42
CA ASN A 161 -6.27 5.10 7.74
C ASN A 161 -7.79 4.96 7.65
N THR A 162 -8.46 5.76 6.81
CA THR A 162 -9.91 5.65 6.62
C THR A 162 -10.33 4.27 6.11
N ILE A 163 -9.57 3.69 5.17
CA ILE A 163 -9.84 2.34 4.65
C ILE A 163 -9.62 1.27 5.73
N LEU A 164 -8.60 1.43 6.58
CA LEU A 164 -8.32 0.51 7.69
C LEU A 164 -9.43 0.53 8.74
N ASP A 165 -9.87 1.71 9.16
CA ASP A 165 -10.96 1.87 10.13
C ASP A 165 -12.26 1.26 9.60
N TRP A 166 -12.58 1.51 8.33
CA TRP A 166 -13.74 0.90 7.67
C TRP A 166 -13.62 -0.63 7.60
N ALA A 167 -12.45 -1.15 7.21
CA ALA A 167 -12.25 -2.58 7.07
C ALA A 167 -12.41 -3.30 8.41
N GLN A 168 -12.02 -2.66 9.52
CA GLN A 168 -12.26 -3.20 10.86
C GLN A 168 -13.76 -3.34 11.16
N GLN A 169 -14.56 -2.31 10.86
CA GLN A 169 -16.01 -2.32 11.10
C GLN A 169 -16.76 -3.37 10.27
N ARG A 170 -16.26 -3.66 9.06
CA ARG A 170 -16.87 -4.62 8.12
C ARG A 170 -16.21 -6.00 8.15
N GLU A 171 -15.30 -6.24 9.08
CA GLU A 171 -14.54 -7.49 9.21
C GLU A 171 -13.76 -7.89 7.94
N MET A 172 -13.42 -6.91 7.12
CA MET A 172 -12.74 -7.11 5.85
C MET A 172 -11.25 -7.37 6.06
N GLY A 173 -10.75 -8.43 5.44
CA GLY A 173 -9.34 -8.82 5.50
C GLY A 173 -8.56 -8.40 4.27
N PHE A 174 -7.26 -8.18 4.46
CA PHE A 174 -6.33 -7.90 3.38
C PHE A 174 -5.30 -9.02 3.20
N SER A 175 -4.76 -9.10 1.99
CA SER A 175 -3.59 -9.91 1.63
C SER A 175 -2.32 -9.10 1.83
N TYR A 176 -2.33 -7.87 1.33
CA TYR A 176 -1.33 -6.83 1.51
C TYR A 176 -2.01 -5.48 1.66
N PHE A 177 -1.47 -4.63 2.52
CA PHE A 177 -1.87 -3.24 2.67
C PHE A 177 -0.61 -2.38 2.64
N ILE A 178 -0.44 -1.60 1.58
CA ILE A 178 0.81 -0.91 1.27
C ILE A 178 0.52 0.58 1.12
N ALA A 179 1.01 1.37 2.07
CA ALA A 179 1.02 2.81 1.90
C ALA A 179 2.35 3.21 1.25
N LEU A 180 2.29 3.78 0.04
CA LEU A 180 3.46 4.28 -0.66
C LEU A 180 3.96 5.60 -0.07
N GLY A 181 3.06 6.41 0.48
CA GLY A 181 3.36 7.81 0.80
C GLY A 181 3.75 8.55 -0.48
N ASP A 182 4.85 9.31 -0.43
CA ASP A 182 5.32 10.13 -1.55
C ASP A 182 5.83 9.28 -2.74
N GLY A 183 6.11 7.99 -2.55
CA GLY A 183 6.50 7.08 -3.64
C GLY A 183 7.84 7.43 -4.29
N LEU A 184 8.88 7.71 -3.50
CA LEU A 184 10.17 8.23 -3.99
C LEU A 184 10.97 7.23 -4.86
N ASP A 185 10.82 5.93 -4.63
CA ASP A 185 11.58 4.88 -5.34
C ASP A 185 10.71 3.68 -5.71
N ILE A 186 10.08 3.02 -4.74
CA ILE A 186 9.12 1.96 -5.02
C ILE A 186 7.80 2.59 -5.47
N ASP A 187 7.35 2.22 -6.66
CA ASP A 187 6.14 2.76 -7.28
C ASP A 187 5.11 1.63 -7.53
N VAL A 188 3.90 2.03 -7.92
CA VAL A 188 2.71 1.19 -8.04
C VAL A 188 2.89 0.09 -9.08
N ASP A 189 3.63 0.34 -10.17
CA ASP A 189 3.85 -0.62 -11.25
C ASP A 189 4.58 -1.89 -10.77
N GLU A 190 5.64 -1.72 -9.98
CA GLU A 190 6.39 -2.85 -9.41
C GLU A 190 5.54 -3.65 -8.42
N LEU A 191 4.72 -2.96 -7.62
CA LEU A 191 3.79 -3.61 -6.69
C LEU A 191 2.69 -4.37 -7.41
N LEU A 192 2.15 -3.82 -8.52
CA LEU A 192 1.16 -4.49 -9.35
C LEU A 192 1.72 -5.78 -9.96
N ASP A 193 2.96 -5.75 -10.46
CA ASP A 193 3.61 -6.94 -11.00
C ASP A 193 3.81 -8.04 -9.94
N PHE A 194 4.17 -7.66 -8.71
CA PHE A 194 4.26 -8.60 -7.59
C PHE A 194 2.87 -9.16 -7.24
N LEU A 195 1.91 -8.28 -7.00
CA LEU A 195 0.56 -8.67 -6.57
C LEU A 195 -0.16 -9.48 -7.64
N ALA A 196 0.11 -9.28 -8.93
CA ALA A 196 -0.43 -10.09 -10.01
C ALA A 196 -0.06 -11.59 -9.88
N ARG A 197 1.12 -11.89 -9.33
CA ARG A 197 1.65 -13.26 -9.17
C ARG A 197 1.35 -13.87 -7.80
N ASP A 198 0.95 -13.06 -6.83
CA ASP A 198 0.69 -13.53 -5.47
C ASP A 198 -0.60 -14.38 -5.40
N SER A 199 -0.54 -15.57 -4.82
CA SER A 199 -1.71 -16.46 -4.75
C SER A 199 -2.73 -16.08 -3.66
N LYS A 200 -2.36 -15.21 -2.72
CA LYS A 200 -3.24 -14.76 -1.63
C LYS A 200 -4.09 -13.58 -2.04
N THR A 201 -3.63 -12.78 -3.00
CA THR A 201 -4.35 -11.64 -3.57
C THR A 201 -5.32 -12.10 -4.67
N SER A 202 -6.62 -11.80 -4.53
CA SER A 202 -7.64 -12.04 -5.55
C SER A 202 -8.11 -10.76 -6.25
N ALA A 203 -8.06 -9.61 -5.58
CA ALA A 203 -8.39 -8.31 -6.17
C ALA A 203 -7.45 -7.22 -5.62
N ILE A 204 -7.25 -6.15 -6.39
CA ILE A 204 -6.35 -5.06 -6.03
C ILE A 204 -7.12 -3.73 -6.00
N LEU A 205 -6.94 -2.98 -4.93
CA LEU A 205 -7.52 -1.66 -4.72
C LEU A 205 -6.39 -0.62 -4.76
N LEU A 206 -6.54 0.38 -5.61
CA LEU A 206 -5.56 1.43 -5.82
C LEU A 206 -6.16 2.78 -5.46
N TYR A 207 -5.43 3.56 -4.68
CA TYR A 207 -5.66 4.99 -4.54
C TYR A 207 -4.45 5.75 -5.12
N LEU A 208 -4.69 6.51 -6.18
CA LEU A 208 -3.67 7.21 -6.95
C LEU A 208 -3.93 8.71 -6.99
N GLU A 209 -2.88 9.49 -6.84
CA GLU A 209 -2.87 10.95 -6.99
C GLU A 209 -2.08 11.35 -8.24
N HIS A 210 -0.94 10.69 -8.47
CA HIS A 210 -0.06 10.92 -9.63
C HIS A 210 0.63 9.63 -10.08
N LEU A 211 1.29 9.67 -11.26
CA LEU A 211 2.15 8.59 -11.77
C LEU A 211 3.51 9.15 -12.12
N SER A 212 4.56 8.45 -11.72
CA SER A 212 5.94 8.77 -12.12
C SER A 212 6.20 8.36 -13.57
N ASP A 213 5.78 7.14 -13.96
CA ASP A 213 5.88 6.62 -15.33
C ASP A 213 4.56 5.98 -15.77
N ALA A 214 3.78 6.74 -16.56
CA ALA A 214 2.50 6.29 -17.06
C ALA A 214 2.58 5.06 -17.98
N ARG A 215 3.69 4.88 -18.72
CA ARG A 215 3.83 3.74 -19.64
C ARG A 215 4.05 2.45 -18.86
N ARG A 216 4.92 2.48 -17.84
CA ARG A 216 5.14 1.33 -16.96
C ARG A 216 3.88 0.97 -16.21
N PHE A 217 3.18 1.96 -15.65
CA PHE A 217 1.91 1.73 -14.96
C PHE A 217 0.88 1.04 -15.86
N VAL A 218 0.61 1.57 -17.06
CA VAL A 218 -0.37 0.97 -17.99
C VAL A 218 0.04 -0.45 -18.39
N SER A 219 1.33 -0.70 -18.58
CA SER A 219 1.85 -2.04 -18.89
C SER A 219 1.63 -3.03 -17.74
N ALA A 220 2.06 -2.69 -16.54
CA ALA A 220 1.93 -3.52 -15.34
C ALA A 220 0.45 -3.74 -14.99
N ALA A 221 -0.35 -2.68 -14.99
CA ALA A 221 -1.77 -2.76 -14.67
C ALA A 221 -2.54 -3.60 -15.70
N ARG A 222 -2.22 -3.50 -17.00
CA ARG A 222 -2.82 -4.34 -18.04
C ARG A 222 -2.42 -5.81 -17.92
N SER A 223 -1.22 -6.09 -17.45
CA SER A 223 -0.77 -7.45 -17.17
C SER A 223 -1.54 -8.04 -15.98
N ALA A 224 -1.64 -7.26 -14.89
CA ALA A 224 -2.30 -7.65 -13.66
C ALA A 224 -3.83 -7.82 -13.83
N SER A 225 -4.48 -6.92 -14.59
CA SER A 225 -5.94 -6.90 -14.79
C SER A 225 -6.49 -8.12 -15.53
N ARG A 226 -5.64 -8.84 -16.28
CA ARG A 226 -6.03 -10.09 -16.96
C ARG A 226 -6.42 -11.19 -15.99
N ASN A 227 -5.79 -11.22 -14.81
CA ASN A 227 -5.95 -12.28 -13.84
C ASN A 227 -6.71 -11.81 -12.59
N LYS A 228 -6.70 -10.51 -12.29
CA LYS A 228 -7.23 -9.96 -11.06
C LYS A 228 -8.00 -8.67 -11.32
N PRO A 229 -9.23 -8.51 -10.84
CA PRO A 229 -9.92 -7.23 -10.89
C PRO A 229 -9.12 -6.17 -10.12
N ILE A 230 -8.95 -5.01 -10.74
CA ILE A 230 -8.26 -3.87 -10.16
C ILE A 230 -9.24 -2.70 -10.12
N LEU A 231 -9.44 -2.13 -8.94
CA LEU A 231 -10.27 -0.94 -8.73
C LEU A 231 -9.36 0.23 -8.41
N VAL A 232 -9.67 1.40 -8.97
CA VAL A 232 -8.85 2.60 -8.78
C VAL A 232 -9.71 3.81 -8.40
N ILE A 233 -9.33 4.47 -7.31
CA ILE A 233 -9.75 5.84 -6.99
C ILE A 233 -8.64 6.77 -7.46
N LYS A 234 -8.98 7.75 -8.31
CA LYS A 234 -8.08 8.84 -8.72
C LYS A 234 -8.54 10.16 -8.12
N SER A 235 -7.74 10.73 -7.24
CA SER A 235 -7.94 12.10 -6.71
C SER A 235 -7.35 13.15 -7.66
N GLY A 236 -7.41 14.45 -7.34
CA GLY A 236 -6.76 15.48 -8.18
C GLY A 236 -7.38 15.68 -9.58
N ARG A 237 -8.71 15.55 -9.67
CA ARG A 237 -9.44 15.62 -10.95
C ARG A 237 -9.70 17.05 -11.42
N SER A 238 -9.99 17.94 -10.48
CA SER A 238 -10.25 19.35 -10.75
C SER A 238 -8.96 20.18 -10.65
N PRO A 239 -8.86 21.32 -11.35
CA PRO A 239 -7.71 22.21 -11.22
C PRO A 239 -7.49 22.73 -9.79
N ALA A 240 -8.54 22.84 -8.99
CA ALA A 240 -8.44 23.20 -7.57
C ALA A 240 -7.83 22.05 -6.74
N ALA A 241 -8.26 20.81 -6.97
CA ALA A 241 -7.70 19.65 -6.30
C ALA A 241 -6.24 19.38 -6.70
N GLN A 242 -5.88 19.59 -7.98
CA GLN A 242 -4.49 19.47 -8.44
C GLN A 242 -3.56 20.47 -7.75
N ARG A 243 -4.02 21.71 -7.57
CA ARG A 243 -3.29 22.74 -6.81
C ARG A 243 -3.12 22.36 -5.34
N LEU A 244 -4.17 21.82 -4.71
CA LEU A 244 -4.13 21.37 -3.31
C LEU A 244 -3.13 20.23 -3.10
N LEU A 245 -3.07 19.28 -4.04
CA LEU A 245 -2.18 18.13 -3.98
C LEU A 245 -0.76 18.44 -4.49
N HIS A 246 -0.49 19.68 -4.91
CA HIS A 246 0.77 20.08 -5.56
C HIS A 246 1.16 19.15 -6.73
N SER A 247 0.17 18.56 -7.40
CA SER A 247 0.38 17.52 -8.40
C SER A 247 0.00 18.01 -9.79
N HIS A 248 0.85 17.76 -10.78
CA HIS A 248 0.56 18.00 -12.19
C HIS A 248 0.17 16.69 -12.86
N SER A 249 -0.97 16.12 -12.44
CA SER A 249 -1.43 14.83 -12.97
C SER A 249 -2.01 14.90 -14.39
N GLY A 250 -1.89 16.00 -15.12
CA GLY A 250 -2.47 16.13 -16.46
C GLY A 250 -4.00 16.14 -16.47
N MET A 251 -4.59 15.89 -17.64
CA MET A 251 -6.03 15.97 -17.85
C MET A 251 -6.75 14.69 -17.38
N ASP A 252 -7.84 14.84 -16.62
CA ASP A 252 -8.63 13.71 -16.10
C ASP A 252 -9.17 12.76 -17.19
N PRO A 253 -9.59 13.22 -18.39
CA PRO A 253 -9.99 12.32 -19.49
C PRO A 253 -8.86 11.42 -20.01
N ALA A 254 -7.61 11.90 -19.97
CA ALA A 254 -6.46 11.08 -20.39
C ALA A 254 -6.20 9.95 -19.39
N TRP A 255 -6.38 10.23 -18.09
CA TRP A 255 -6.39 9.20 -17.05
C TRP A 255 -7.49 8.19 -17.25
N ASP A 256 -8.71 8.67 -17.53
CA ASP A 256 -9.86 7.80 -17.74
C ASP A 256 -9.62 6.81 -18.90
N ALA A 257 -9.12 7.33 -20.03
CA ALA A 257 -8.73 6.51 -21.17
C ALA A 257 -7.60 5.53 -20.84
N ALA A 258 -6.59 5.94 -20.05
CA ALA A 258 -5.49 5.05 -19.66
C ALA A 258 -5.96 3.92 -18.73
N ILE A 259 -6.78 4.25 -17.73
CA ILE A 259 -7.41 3.31 -16.78
C ILE A 259 -8.26 2.31 -17.55
N GLN A 260 -9.13 2.77 -18.46
CA GLN A 260 -9.98 1.92 -19.27
C GLN A 260 -9.16 1.00 -20.20
N ARG A 261 -8.12 1.54 -20.86
CA ARG A 261 -7.24 0.74 -21.73
C ARG A 261 -6.43 -0.31 -20.99
N ALA A 262 -6.09 -0.06 -19.73
CA ALA A 262 -5.42 -1.03 -18.88
C ALA A 262 -6.40 -2.04 -18.24
N GLY A 263 -7.71 -1.84 -18.38
CA GLY A 263 -8.73 -2.77 -17.89
C GLY A 263 -9.00 -2.65 -16.39
N LEU A 264 -8.75 -1.48 -15.80
CA LEU A 264 -9.08 -1.21 -14.40
C LEU A 264 -10.50 -0.62 -14.31
N LEU A 265 -11.17 -0.88 -13.20
CA LEU A 265 -12.45 -0.25 -12.87
C LEU A 265 -12.19 1.04 -12.09
N ARG A 266 -12.51 2.18 -12.70
CA ARG A 266 -12.50 3.46 -11.98
C ARG A 266 -13.71 3.57 -11.07
N VAL A 267 -13.47 3.94 -9.81
CA VAL A 267 -14.51 4.30 -8.84
C VAL A 267 -14.35 5.76 -8.43
N GLN A 268 -15.47 6.42 -8.13
CA GLN A 268 -15.56 7.86 -7.91
C GLN A 268 -15.20 8.25 -6.48
N ASP A 269 -15.55 7.41 -5.51
CA ASP A 269 -15.36 7.66 -4.10
C ASP A 269 -15.12 6.35 -3.32
N THR A 270 -14.85 6.50 -2.02
CA THR A 270 -14.62 5.37 -1.12
C THR A 270 -15.86 4.49 -0.95
N HIS A 271 -17.07 5.05 -1.04
CA HIS A 271 -18.31 4.27 -0.92
C HIS A 271 -18.54 3.35 -2.12
N GLU A 272 -18.28 3.83 -3.33
CA GLU A 272 -18.31 3.01 -4.55
C GLU A 272 -17.19 1.96 -4.53
N LEU A 273 -15.99 2.31 -4.04
CA LEU A 273 -14.91 1.34 -3.82
C LEU A 273 -15.38 0.19 -2.91
N PHE A 274 -16.00 0.52 -1.78
CA PHE A 274 -16.50 -0.46 -0.82
C PHE A 274 -17.59 -1.36 -1.41
N SER A 275 -18.56 -0.77 -2.11
CA SER A 275 -19.65 -1.51 -2.77
C SER A 275 -19.09 -2.47 -3.83
N ALA A 276 -18.10 -2.01 -4.59
CA ALA A 276 -17.46 -2.83 -5.61
C ALA A 276 -16.62 -3.96 -4.99
N VAL A 277 -15.92 -3.70 -3.88
CA VAL A 277 -15.19 -4.71 -3.10
C VAL A 277 -16.12 -5.79 -2.55
N GLU A 278 -17.25 -5.41 -1.97
CA GLU A 278 -18.25 -6.34 -1.46
C GLU A 278 -18.79 -7.22 -2.59
N THR A 279 -19.07 -6.62 -3.76
CA THR A 279 -19.50 -7.35 -4.95
C THR A 279 -18.44 -8.35 -5.41
N LEU A 280 -17.16 -7.95 -5.49
CA LEU A 280 -16.06 -8.81 -5.91
C LEU A 280 -15.79 -9.96 -4.94
N SER A 281 -16.04 -9.75 -3.65
CA SER A 281 -15.85 -10.78 -2.62
C SER A 281 -16.85 -11.94 -2.76
N HIS A 282 -18.01 -11.68 -3.36
CA HIS A 282 -19.10 -12.65 -3.51
C HIS A 282 -19.36 -13.07 -4.96
N MET A 283 -18.74 -12.40 -5.94
CA MET A 283 -19.03 -12.63 -7.34
C MET A 283 -18.52 -13.99 -7.84
N ARG A 284 -19.37 -14.68 -8.60
CA ARG A 284 -18.95 -15.74 -9.52
C ARG A 284 -18.65 -15.13 -10.90
N PRO A 285 -17.80 -15.75 -11.73
CA PRO A 285 -17.56 -15.28 -13.08
C PRO A 285 -18.89 -15.14 -13.84
N LEU A 286 -19.16 -13.95 -14.38
CA LEU A 286 -20.35 -13.69 -15.17
C LEU A 286 -20.27 -14.47 -16.48
N ARG A 287 -21.33 -15.23 -16.80
CA ARG A 287 -21.47 -15.94 -18.07
C ARG A 287 -22.36 -15.12 -19.00
N GLY A 288 -21.78 -14.07 -19.58
CA GLY A 288 -22.45 -13.17 -20.52
C GLY A 288 -22.78 -11.80 -19.94
N GLU A 289 -23.45 -10.98 -20.75
CA GLU A 289 -23.68 -9.55 -20.50
C GLU A 289 -25.12 -9.20 -20.09
N ARG A 290 -26.00 -10.21 -20.03
CA ARG A 290 -27.43 -10.01 -19.76
C ARG A 290 -27.74 -10.21 -18.28
N LEU A 291 -28.49 -9.29 -17.69
CA LEU A 291 -28.91 -9.31 -16.30
C LEU A 291 -30.43 -9.51 -16.19
N MET A 292 -30.86 -10.34 -15.23
CA MET A 292 -32.26 -10.47 -14.83
C MET A 292 -32.46 -9.71 -13.52
N ILE A 293 -33.46 -8.83 -13.47
CA ILE A 293 -33.82 -8.08 -12.27
C ILE A 293 -35.02 -8.77 -11.63
N ILE A 294 -34.87 -9.23 -10.39
CA ILE A 294 -35.95 -9.79 -9.57
C ILE A 294 -36.23 -8.81 -8.46
N SER A 295 -37.47 -8.33 -8.37
CA SER A 295 -37.90 -7.34 -7.39
C SER A 295 -39.26 -7.72 -6.83
N ASN A 296 -39.50 -7.41 -5.56
CA ASN A 296 -40.79 -7.56 -4.90
C ASN A 296 -41.75 -6.38 -5.15
N GLY A 297 -41.35 -5.39 -5.95
CA GLY A 297 -42.18 -4.23 -6.28
C GLY A 297 -41.73 -3.52 -7.55
N ALA A 298 -42.67 -2.82 -8.19
CA ALA A 298 -42.44 -2.12 -9.45
C ALA A 298 -41.48 -0.93 -9.30
N ALA A 299 -41.61 -0.13 -8.23
CA ALA A 299 -40.78 1.06 -8.04
C ALA A 299 -39.28 0.73 -7.85
N PRO A 300 -38.87 -0.23 -7.00
CA PRO A 300 -37.47 -0.66 -6.95
C PRO A 300 -36.97 -1.28 -8.27
N ALA A 301 -37.83 -2.00 -8.99
CA ALA A 301 -37.47 -2.57 -10.30
C ALA A 301 -37.21 -1.46 -11.34
N ALA A 302 -38.04 -0.41 -11.36
CA ALA A 302 -37.86 0.74 -12.22
C ALA A 302 -36.54 1.46 -11.93
N LEU A 303 -36.23 1.73 -10.65
CA LEU A 303 -34.95 2.32 -10.25
C LEU A 303 -33.75 1.45 -10.68
N ALA A 304 -33.85 0.13 -10.56
CA ALA A 304 -32.82 -0.80 -11.01
C ALA A 304 -32.68 -0.81 -12.55
N LEU A 305 -33.78 -0.71 -13.29
CA LEU A 305 -33.79 -0.59 -14.75
C LEU A 305 -33.17 0.74 -15.21
N ASP A 306 -33.46 1.85 -14.54
CA ASP A 306 -32.85 3.15 -14.83
C ASP A 306 -31.33 3.09 -14.65
N GLN A 307 -30.84 2.47 -13.55
CA GLN A 307 -29.41 2.26 -13.34
C GLN A 307 -28.79 1.33 -14.38
N LEU A 308 -29.49 0.26 -14.78
CA LEU A 308 -29.04 -0.64 -15.83
C LEU A 308 -28.89 0.11 -17.15
N TRP A 309 -29.84 0.97 -17.49
CA TRP A 309 -29.82 1.79 -18.70
C TRP A 309 -28.69 2.83 -18.68
N LEU A 310 -28.53 3.57 -17.58
CA LEU A 310 -27.44 4.56 -17.41
C LEU A 310 -26.04 3.97 -17.53
N ARG A 311 -25.88 2.68 -17.19
CA ARG A 311 -24.61 1.94 -17.28
C ARG A 311 -24.49 1.13 -18.58
N ASN A 312 -25.38 1.34 -19.55
CA ASN A 312 -25.44 0.62 -20.84
C ASN A 312 -25.53 -0.92 -20.68
N GLY A 313 -26.18 -1.40 -19.63
CA GLY A 313 -26.40 -2.82 -19.39
C GLY A 313 -27.48 -3.43 -20.27
N LYS A 314 -27.49 -4.77 -20.37
CA LYS A 314 -28.45 -5.52 -21.20
C LYS A 314 -29.42 -6.30 -20.31
N LEU A 315 -30.71 -6.07 -20.48
CA LEU A 315 -31.73 -6.87 -19.80
C LEU A 315 -31.84 -8.25 -20.47
N ALA A 316 -31.96 -9.31 -19.67
CA ALA A 316 -32.22 -10.65 -20.18
C ALA A 316 -33.64 -10.75 -20.73
N THR A 317 -33.76 -11.22 -21.98
CA THR A 317 -35.01 -11.76 -22.52
C THR A 317 -35.16 -13.19 -22.00
N LEU A 318 -36.26 -13.44 -21.28
CA LEU A 318 -36.60 -14.75 -20.70
C LEU A 318 -37.37 -15.60 -21.70
#